data_AF-A0A0F9BII9-F1
#
_entry.id   AF-A0A0F9BII9-F1
#
_cell.length_a   1.000
_cell.length_b   1.000
_cell.length_c   1.000
_cell.angle_alpha   90.00
_cell.angle_beta   90.00
_cell.angle_gamma   90.00
#
_symmetry.space_group_name_H-M   'P 1'
#
loop_
_entity.id
_entity.type
_entity.pdbx_description
1 polymer ?
#
loop_
_entity_poly.entity_id
_entity_poly.type
_entity_poly.pdbx_seq_one_letter_code
_entity_poly.pdbx_strand_id
1 'polypeptide(L)'
;MNGVVDHPVDDTWYLYFPTYDSNGASVTVTGLAVTDVEIFVDGSPTTRSSDNGYTLLDTDGVDFAGIVGIHGISVDSSNNSDAGFYAAGSHYLIAVDAITVDGQTVRFFWERTIGKSLHPTTAGRTLTVSANGEGNADLTFIHGTALTETPGQLAAAFVKLLDVATPLLVASDVMRGTNSAALASVWTVARAGVLTDWINGGRLDLILDIIAADTTTDIPALIAALNNLSQANIRTAVGLATANIDTQLADIPTVAEMNARTLVAANYGTAANQTTIVGNLGTITAHLTDIKGATFSGDTHSLVAIRGRGDTAWVTATVSALALEATVVALNNV
;
A
#
# COMPACT_ATOMS: atom_id res chain seq x y z
N MET A 1 -54.77 29.31 55.79
CA MET A 1 -53.47 28.61 55.83
C MET A 1 -52.46 29.51 55.16
N ASN A 2 -51.46 29.99 55.90
CA ASN A 2 -50.35 30.72 55.28
C ASN A 2 -49.57 29.71 54.44
N GLY A 3 -49.59 29.87 53.12
CA GLY A 3 -48.86 29.00 52.21
C GLY A 3 -47.35 29.02 52.50
N VAL A 4 -46.67 27.95 52.11
CA VAL A 4 -45.20 27.92 52.09
C VAL A 4 -44.73 28.95 51.07
N VAL A 5 -43.91 29.90 51.52
CA VAL A 5 -43.29 30.92 50.65
C VAL A 5 -41.80 30.65 50.59
N ASP A 6 -41.25 30.62 49.39
CA ASP A 6 -39.82 30.48 49.16
C ASP A 6 -39.17 31.86 49.02
N HIS A 7 -38.09 32.05 49.76
CA HIS A 7 -37.35 33.30 49.86
C HIS A 7 -35.94 33.15 49.30
N PRO A 8 -35.35 34.23 48.77
CA PRO A 8 -33.92 34.24 48.50
C PRO A 8 -33.11 34.13 49.81
N VAL A 9 -31.82 33.86 49.68
CA VAL A 9 -30.88 34.01 50.80
C VAL A 9 -30.82 35.47 51.24
N ASP A 10 -30.56 35.70 52.52
CA ASP A 10 -30.41 37.03 53.11
C ASP A 10 -31.64 37.96 52.93
N ASP A 11 -32.85 37.39 53.06
CA ASP A 11 -34.12 38.12 52.95
C ASP A 11 -34.72 38.48 54.33
N THR A 12 -35.66 39.43 54.35
CA THR A 12 -36.49 39.73 55.52
C THR A 12 -37.90 39.19 55.32
N TRP A 13 -38.33 38.27 56.19
CA TRP A 13 -39.67 37.69 56.14
C TRP A 13 -40.62 38.49 56.99
N TYR A 14 -41.71 38.98 56.40
CA TYR A 14 -42.81 39.64 57.11
C TYR A 14 -43.92 38.62 57.38
N LEU A 15 -44.34 38.49 58.64
CA LEU A 15 -45.32 37.50 59.07
C LEU A 15 -46.43 38.19 59.83
N TYR A 16 -47.63 38.22 59.23
CA TYR A 16 -48.82 38.82 59.81
C TYR A 16 -49.77 37.76 60.34
N PHE A 17 -50.45 38.08 61.44
CA PHE A 17 -51.52 37.25 62.01
C PHE A 17 -52.66 38.11 62.54
N PRO A 18 -53.91 37.69 62.32
CA PRO A 18 -55.07 38.30 62.93
C PRO A 18 -55.44 37.63 64.25
N THR A 19 -56.08 38.38 65.14
CA THR A 19 -56.63 37.89 66.39
C THR A 19 -58.05 38.38 66.62
N TYR A 20 -58.84 37.51 67.22
CA TYR A 20 -60.25 37.75 67.48
C TYR A 20 -60.60 37.29 68.90
N ASP A 21 -61.53 37.97 69.54
CA ASP A 21 -62.12 37.52 70.80
C ASP A 21 -63.01 36.30 70.59
N SER A 22 -63.50 35.76 71.71
CA SER A 22 -64.46 34.65 71.73
C SER A 22 -65.79 34.95 71.04
N ASN A 23 -66.10 36.22 70.75
CA ASN A 23 -67.27 36.67 70.01
C ASN A 23 -66.98 36.93 68.52
N GLY A 24 -65.73 36.80 68.09
CA GLY A 24 -65.28 37.02 66.71
C GLY A 24 -64.96 38.48 66.36
N ALA A 25 -64.96 39.41 67.32
CA ALA A 25 -64.49 40.77 67.08
C ALA A 25 -62.96 40.82 67.11
N SER A 26 -62.34 41.65 66.26
CA SER A 26 -60.90 41.85 66.28
C SER A 26 -60.45 42.43 67.63
N VAL A 27 -59.40 41.86 68.22
CA VAL A 27 -58.85 42.32 69.50
C VAL A 27 -57.34 42.29 69.51
N THR A 28 -56.75 43.23 70.22
CA THR A 28 -55.31 43.36 70.40
C THR A 28 -54.76 42.25 71.30
N VAL A 29 -53.63 41.65 70.93
CA VAL A 29 -52.90 40.69 71.79
C VAL A 29 -52.38 41.37 73.06
N THR A 30 -52.00 40.60 74.07
CA THR A 30 -51.23 41.13 75.21
C THR A 30 -49.98 40.29 75.43
N GLY A 31 -48.86 40.97 75.68
CA GLY A 31 -47.61 40.31 76.09
C GLY A 31 -46.77 39.75 74.95
N LEU A 32 -47.01 40.14 73.69
CA LEU A 32 -46.16 39.76 72.56
C LEU A 32 -44.77 40.38 72.70
N ALA A 33 -43.74 39.54 72.72
CA ALA A 33 -42.34 39.91 72.74
C ALA A 33 -41.56 39.15 71.67
N VAL A 34 -40.35 39.65 71.33
CA VAL A 34 -39.45 38.94 70.40
C VAL A 34 -39.02 37.55 70.92
N THR A 35 -39.01 37.37 72.24
CA THR A 35 -38.71 36.09 72.91
C THR A 35 -39.79 35.04 72.73
N ASP A 36 -40.97 35.43 72.24
CA ASP A 36 -42.06 34.50 71.94
C ASP A 36 -41.93 33.93 70.52
N VAL A 37 -40.96 34.39 69.72
CA VAL A 37 -40.76 33.92 68.36
C VAL A 37 -39.77 32.76 68.35
N GLU A 38 -40.25 31.60 67.92
CA GLU A 38 -39.46 30.37 67.84
C GLU A 38 -39.36 29.91 66.39
N ILE A 39 -38.17 29.46 65.96
CA ILE A 39 -37.95 28.99 64.59
C ILE A 39 -37.33 27.60 64.62
N PHE A 40 -37.97 26.67 63.94
CA PHE A 40 -37.53 25.29 63.73
C PHE A 40 -37.05 25.13 62.30
N VAL A 41 -36.03 24.30 62.08
CA VAL A 41 -35.46 24.04 60.75
C VAL A 41 -35.56 22.55 60.40
N ASP A 42 -36.00 22.26 59.17
CA ASP A 42 -36.07 20.94 58.55
C ASP A 42 -36.72 19.85 59.42
N GLY A 43 -37.77 20.23 60.17
CA GLY A 43 -38.52 19.34 61.07
C GLY A 43 -37.79 18.99 62.37
N SER A 44 -36.66 19.63 62.66
CA SER A 44 -35.95 19.48 63.93
C SER A 44 -36.78 20.08 65.08
N PRO A 45 -36.84 19.43 66.25
CA PRO A 45 -37.50 20.00 67.44
C PRO A 45 -36.66 21.06 68.16
N THR A 46 -35.41 21.28 67.75
CA THR A 46 -34.54 22.32 68.31
C THR A 46 -34.85 23.66 67.66
N THR A 47 -35.12 24.67 68.47
CA THR A 47 -35.29 26.04 67.98
C THR A 47 -33.95 26.73 67.77
N ARG A 48 -33.97 27.79 66.96
CA ARG A 48 -32.85 28.73 66.86
C ARG A 48 -32.52 29.27 68.25
N SER A 49 -31.25 29.31 68.62
CA SER A 49 -30.86 29.66 70.00
C SER A 49 -30.83 31.17 70.29
N SER A 50 -31.07 32.01 69.29
CA SER A 50 -30.91 33.47 69.35
C SER A 50 -32.15 34.16 68.82
N ASP A 51 -32.53 35.28 69.45
CA ASP A 51 -33.64 36.13 69.02
C ASP A 51 -33.18 37.29 68.11
N ASN A 52 -31.86 37.45 67.92
CA ASN A 52 -31.32 38.49 67.04
C ASN A 52 -31.85 38.34 65.61
N GLY A 53 -32.33 39.44 65.04
CA GLY A 53 -32.95 39.46 63.71
C GLY A 53 -34.47 39.30 63.74
N TYR A 54 -35.08 39.10 64.91
CA TYR A 54 -36.53 39.22 65.08
C TYR A 54 -36.91 40.66 65.40
N THR A 55 -38.02 41.14 64.86
CA THR A 55 -38.54 42.48 65.15
C THR A 55 -40.06 42.45 65.16
N LEU A 56 -40.67 43.03 66.19
CA LEU A 56 -42.11 43.29 66.17
C LEU A 56 -42.37 44.44 65.18
N LEU A 57 -43.30 44.25 64.24
CA LEU A 57 -43.56 45.22 63.16
C LEU A 57 -44.45 46.39 63.58
N ASP A 58 -44.66 46.52 64.88
CA ASP A 58 -45.62 47.42 65.45
C ASP A 58 -44.93 48.70 65.95
N THR A 59 -45.63 49.83 65.81
CA THR A 59 -45.12 51.17 66.12
C THR A 59 -45.57 51.68 67.49
N ASP A 60 -46.59 51.07 68.11
CA ASP A 60 -47.18 51.52 69.38
C ASP A 60 -47.21 50.48 70.52
N GLY A 61 -46.73 49.26 70.26
CA GLY A 61 -46.50 48.22 71.26
C GLY A 61 -47.42 47.00 71.12
N VAL A 62 -48.40 47.03 70.19
CA VAL A 62 -49.22 45.84 69.95
C VAL A 62 -49.82 45.67 68.54
N ASP A 63 -50.24 46.70 67.81
CA ASP A 63 -51.04 46.56 66.57
C ASP A 63 -50.34 47.09 65.31
N PHE A 64 -50.35 46.33 64.21
CA PHE A 64 -49.74 46.77 62.94
C PHE A 64 -50.53 47.94 62.35
N ALA A 65 -49.84 49.06 62.10
CA ALA A 65 -50.42 50.30 61.61
C ALA A 65 -51.58 50.85 62.48
N GLY A 66 -51.62 50.49 63.78
CA GLY A 66 -52.68 50.91 64.71
C GLY A 66 -54.05 50.27 64.44
N ILE A 67 -54.11 49.16 63.69
CA ILE A 67 -55.35 48.45 63.41
C ILE A 67 -55.53 47.30 64.40
N VAL A 68 -56.54 47.42 65.25
CA VAL A 68 -56.88 46.42 66.27
C VAL A 68 -57.03 45.02 65.68
N GLY A 69 -56.29 44.08 66.26
CA GLY A 69 -56.35 42.66 65.93
C GLY A 69 -55.61 42.25 64.65
N ILE A 70 -54.74 43.13 64.12
CA ILE A 70 -53.74 42.78 63.12
C ILE A 70 -52.37 42.96 63.73
N HIS A 71 -51.59 41.89 63.75
CA HIS A 71 -50.26 41.87 64.34
C HIS A 71 -49.23 41.43 63.31
N GLY A 72 -47.96 41.75 63.57
CA GLY A 72 -46.88 41.37 62.67
C GLY A 72 -45.53 41.27 63.36
N ILE A 73 -44.74 40.32 62.89
CA ILE A 73 -43.32 40.19 63.19
C ILE A 73 -42.52 40.15 61.89
N SER A 74 -41.24 40.48 61.96
CA SER A 74 -40.29 40.18 60.90
C SER A 74 -39.13 39.35 61.41
N VAL A 75 -38.59 38.53 60.50
CA VAL A 75 -37.42 37.69 60.70
C VAL A 75 -36.42 38.00 59.61
N ASP A 76 -35.24 38.48 59.99
CA ASP A 76 -34.11 38.70 59.11
C ASP A 76 -33.30 37.42 58.95
N SER A 77 -33.45 36.75 57.80
CA SER A 77 -32.75 35.51 57.48
C SER A 77 -31.27 35.73 57.10
N SER A 78 -30.81 36.98 56.95
CA SER A 78 -29.38 37.31 56.84
C SER A 78 -28.66 37.30 58.20
N ASN A 79 -29.41 37.24 59.31
CA ASN A 79 -28.82 37.28 60.64
C ASN A 79 -28.09 35.98 61.00
N ASN A 80 -26.77 36.08 61.12
CA ASN A 80 -25.89 34.94 61.38
C ASN A 80 -25.46 34.79 62.86
N SER A 81 -26.28 35.24 63.82
CA SER A 81 -25.96 35.10 65.26
C SER A 81 -25.95 33.63 65.72
N ASP A 82 -26.74 32.77 65.05
CA ASP A 82 -26.67 31.32 65.15
C ASP A 82 -26.11 30.79 63.81
N ALA A 83 -24.82 30.46 63.80
CA ALA A 83 -24.05 30.35 62.57
C ALA A 83 -24.56 29.19 61.69
N GLY A 84 -24.98 29.52 60.47
CA GLY A 84 -25.47 28.54 59.51
C GLY A 84 -26.89 28.01 59.78
N PHE A 85 -27.61 28.60 60.76
CA PHE A 85 -29.01 28.26 61.00
C PHE A 85 -29.88 28.54 59.76
N TYR A 86 -29.70 29.71 59.14
CA TYR A 86 -30.33 30.03 57.86
C TYR A 86 -29.45 29.60 56.69
N ALA A 87 -29.80 28.48 56.07
CA ALA A 87 -29.18 27.94 54.88
C ALA A 87 -30.17 27.81 53.71
N ALA A 88 -29.66 27.98 52.49
CA ALA A 88 -30.38 27.63 51.28
C ALA A 88 -30.66 26.12 51.21
N GLY A 89 -31.82 25.76 50.67
CA GLY A 89 -32.31 24.39 50.61
C GLY A 89 -33.11 23.95 51.85
N SER A 90 -33.20 24.74 52.91
CA SER A 90 -33.90 24.37 54.15
C SER A 90 -35.35 24.88 54.22
N HIS A 91 -36.18 24.18 55.00
CA HIS A 91 -37.55 24.57 55.36
C HIS A 91 -37.59 25.01 56.82
N TYR A 92 -38.33 26.08 57.10
CA TYR A 92 -38.43 26.70 58.39
C TYR A 92 -39.89 26.80 58.83
N LEU A 93 -40.15 26.36 60.06
CA LEU A 93 -41.40 26.63 60.74
C LEU A 93 -41.16 27.75 61.74
N ILE A 94 -41.85 28.87 61.56
CA ILE A 94 -41.83 30.01 62.47
C ILE A 94 -43.09 29.92 63.33
N ALA A 95 -42.91 30.01 64.63
CA ALA A 95 -43.96 30.02 65.61
C ALA A 95 -43.92 31.32 66.43
N VAL A 96 -45.08 31.89 66.70
CA VAL A 96 -45.27 32.76 67.85
C VAL A 96 -45.86 31.88 68.94
N ASP A 97 -45.05 31.57 69.96
CA ASP A 97 -45.38 30.64 71.03
C ASP A 97 -46.03 31.35 72.22
N ALA A 98 -47.19 30.82 72.63
CA ALA A 98 -47.89 31.13 73.87
C ALA A 98 -48.22 32.61 74.17
N ILE A 99 -48.81 33.34 73.20
CA ILE A 99 -49.33 34.69 73.45
C ILE A 99 -50.77 34.67 73.99
N THR A 100 -51.18 35.76 74.66
CA THR A 100 -52.53 35.86 75.23
C THR A 100 -53.46 36.70 74.33
N VAL A 101 -54.63 36.14 74.01
CA VAL A 101 -55.72 36.78 73.28
C VAL A 101 -57.03 36.50 74.01
N ASP A 102 -57.77 37.54 74.40
CA ASP A 102 -59.05 37.43 75.13
C ASP A 102 -58.97 36.47 76.35
N GLY A 103 -57.86 36.53 77.09
CA GLY A 103 -57.61 35.67 78.26
C GLY A 103 -57.27 34.20 77.94
N GLN A 104 -57.11 33.83 76.67
CA GLN A 104 -56.70 32.50 76.22
C GLN A 104 -55.27 32.49 75.68
N THR A 105 -54.54 31.39 75.88
CA THR A 105 -53.23 31.17 75.26
C THR A 105 -53.40 30.65 73.84
N VAL A 106 -52.81 31.34 72.87
CA VAL A 106 -52.88 30.99 71.44
C VAL A 106 -51.48 30.97 70.81
N ARG A 107 -51.36 30.28 69.67
CA ARG A 107 -50.12 30.11 68.90
C ARG A 107 -50.38 30.34 67.43
N PHE A 108 -49.40 30.92 66.74
CA PHE A 108 -49.46 31.16 65.31
C PHE A 108 -48.25 30.54 64.62
N PHE A 109 -48.47 30.01 63.42
CA PHE A 109 -47.45 29.28 62.67
C PHE A 109 -47.38 29.77 61.23
N TRP A 110 -46.15 29.77 60.70
CA TRP A 110 -45.86 30.03 59.30
C TRP A 110 -44.75 29.13 58.81
N GLU A 111 -44.78 28.84 57.51
CA GLU A 111 -43.72 28.07 56.86
C GLU A 111 -42.98 28.96 55.85
N ARG A 112 -41.66 28.81 55.83
CA ARG A 112 -40.75 29.52 54.91
C ARG A 112 -39.74 28.53 54.36
N THR A 113 -39.29 28.73 53.13
CA THR A 113 -38.14 28.02 52.58
C THR A 113 -37.12 29.03 52.07
N ILE A 114 -35.85 28.65 52.04
CA ILE A 114 -34.80 29.47 51.41
C ILE A 114 -34.29 28.71 50.20
N GLY A 115 -34.37 29.30 49.01
CA GLY A 115 -33.77 28.75 47.79
C GLY A 115 -34.17 27.30 47.45
N LYS A 116 -35.38 26.85 47.86
CA LYS A 116 -35.90 25.52 47.47
C LYS A 116 -36.56 25.54 46.09
N SER A 117 -36.98 26.70 45.60
CA SER A 117 -37.44 26.88 44.22
C SER A 117 -36.28 27.25 43.29
N LEU A 118 -36.45 27.03 42.00
CA LEU A 118 -35.52 27.54 41.00
C LEU A 118 -35.70 29.05 40.85
N HIS A 119 -34.70 29.83 41.25
CA HIS A 119 -34.66 31.29 41.08
C HIS A 119 -33.69 31.71 39.97
N PRO A 120 -34.01 32.74 39.17
CA PRO A 120 -33.05 33.31 38.25
C PRO A 120 -31.90 33.97 39.01
N THR A 121 -30.65 33.63 38.69
CA THR A 121 -29.45 34.25 39.29
C THR A 121 -29.17 35.67 38.77
N THR A 122 -30.01 36.18 37.86
CA THR A 122 -29.94 37.54 37.33
C THR A 122 -31.36 38.11 37.31
N ALA A 123 -31.56 39.27 37.93
CA ALA A 123 -32.86 39.94 37.97
C ALA A 123 -33.44 40.16 36.56
N GLY A 124 -34.74 39.90 36.41
CA GLY A 124 -35.46 40.07 35.13
C GLY A 124 -35.38 38.89 34.16
N ARG A 125 -34.67 37.81 34.48
CA ARG A 125 -34.73 36.55 33.70
C ARG A 125 -35.89 35.69 34.18
N THR A 126 -36.71 35.20 33.25
CA THR A 126 -37.81 34.26 33.55
C THR A 126 -37.42 32.86 33.08
N LEU A 127 -37.46 31.88 33.98
CA LEU A 127 -37.42 30.46 33.63
C LEU A 127 -38.87 29.98 33.48
N THR A 128 -39.22 29.51 32.29
CA THR A 128 -40.52 28.85 32.11
C THR A 128 -40.35 27.39 32.51
N VAL A 129 -41.00 26.98 33.60
CA VAL A 129 -40.99 25.60 34.08
C VAL A 129 -42.38 25.00 33.86
N SER A 130 -42.43 23.81 33.29
CA SER A 130 -43.69 23.09 33.08
C SER A 130 -44.30 22.62 34.41
N ALA A 131 -45.56 22.16 34.38
CA ALA A 131 -46.22 21.60 35.56
C ALA A 131 -45.52 20.37 36.15
N ASN A 132 -44.60 19.74 35.41
CA ASN A 132 -43.83 18.57 35.83
C ASN A 132 -42.41 18.91 36.34
N GLY A 133 -42.05 20.20 36.41
CA GLY A 133 -40.72 20.63 36.85
C GLY A 133 -39.65 20.64 35.75
N GLU A 134 -40.02 20.43 34.49
CA GLU A 134 -39.09 20.52 33.35
C GLU A 134 -38.91 21.99 32.95
N GLY A 135 -37.68 22.48 32.96
CA GLY A 135 -37.36 23.82 32.46
C GLY A 135 -37.38 23.85 30.93
N ASN A 136 -38.21 24.70 30.34
CA ASN A 136 -38.14 24.97 28.90
C ASN A 136 -36.88 25.78 28.60
N ALA A 137 -35.96 25.20 27.82
CA ALA A 137 -34.87 25.95 27.22
C ALA A 137 -35.40 26.74 26.00
N ASP A 138 -35.73 28.01 26.20
CA ASP A 138 -35.91 28.93 25.08
C ASP A 138 -34.53 29.28 24.50
N LEU A 139 -34.28 28.90 23.25
CA LEU A 139 -33.02 29.17 22.56
C LEU A 139 -32.93 30.64 22.11
N THR A 140 -33.30 31.61 22.93
CA THR A 140 -33.15 33.03 22.57
C THR A 140 -31.68 33.46 22.44
N PHE A 141 -30.73 32.64 22.90
CA PHE A 141 -29.28 32.89 22.77
C PHE A 141 -28.53 31.62 22.35
N ILE A 142 -27.57 31.73 21.43
CA ILE A 142 -26.58 30.69 21.12
C ILE A 142 -25.18 31.29 21.28
N HIS A 143 -24.35 30.66 22.13
CA HIS A 143 -22.98 31.10 22.44
C HIS A 143 -22.85 32.58 22.86
N GLY A 144 -23.80 33.07 23.66
CA GLY A 144 -23.79 34.45 24.16
C GLY A 144 -24.35 35.50 23.19
N THR A 145 -24.77 35.10 22.00
CA THR A 145 -25.39 35.99 21.01
C THR A 145 -26.91 35.83 21.05
N ALA A 146 -27.63 36.94 21.20
CA ALA A 146 -29.09 36.93 21.10
C ALA A 146 -29.50 36.57 19.67
N LEU A 147 -30.45 35.66 19.53
CA LEU A 147 -31.05 35.31 18.26
C LEU A 147 -32.21 36.27 18.01
N THR A 148 -32.01 37.21 17.09
CA THR A 148 -32.95 38.29 16.77
C THR A 148 -33.90 37.90 15.63
N GLU A 149 -34.55 36.76 15.75
CA GLU A 149 -35.39 36.25 14.66
C GLU A 149 -36.89 36.42 14.90
N THR A 150 -37.67 36.31 13.83
CA THR A 150 -39.13 36.23 13.92
C THR A 150 -39.51 34.88 14.54
N PRO A 151 -40.48 34.82 15.46
CA PRO A 151 -40.86 33.58 16.14
C PRO A 151 -41.05 32.39 15.19
N GLY A 152 -40.38 31.28 15.50
CA GLY A 152 -40.48 30.02 14.76
C GLY A 152 -39.53 29.87 13.58
N GLN A 153 -38.71 30.89 13.25
CA GLN A 153 -37.74 30.79 12.15
C GLN A 153 -36.60 29.81 12.46
N LEU A 154 -36.07 29.75 13.68
CA LEU A 154 -35.05 28.76 14.08
C LEU A 154 -35.66 27.38 14.13
N ALA A 155 -36.86 27.25 14.68
CA ALA A 155 -37.57 25.97 14.69
C ALA A 155 -37.77 25.47 13.24
N ALA A 156 -38.21 26.33 12.33
CA ALA A 156 -38.33 26.01 10.92
C ALA A 156 -36.97 25.73 10.25
N ALA A 157 -35.91 26.44 10.63
CA ALA A 157 -34.56 26.23 10.13
C ALA A 157 -33.99 24.89 10.60
N PHE A 158 -34.15 24.51 11.87
CA PHE A 158 -33.75 23.20 12.40
C PHE A 158 -34.55 22.06 11.77
N VAL A 159 -35.86 22.26 11.56
CA VAL A 159 -36.69 21.29 10.83
C VAL A 159 -36.18 21.11 9.41
N LYS A 160 -35.87 22.19 8.67
CA LYS A 160 -35.30 22.09 7.31
C LYS A 160 -33.87 21.54 7.29
N LEU A 161 -33.07 21.83 8.30
CA LEU A 161 -31.69 21.37 8.45
C LEU A 161 -31.63 19.85 8.70
N LEU A 162 -32.62 19.32 9.41
CA LEU A 162 -32.71 17.91 9.82
C LEU A 162 -33.87 17.16 9.13
N ASP A 163 -34.51 17.75 8.11
CA ASP A 163 -35.59 17.11 7.36
C ASP A 163 -35.02 15.90 6.61
N VAL A 164 -35.39 14.70 7.05
CA VAL A 164 -34.93 13.44 6.45
C VAL A 164 -35.55 13.24 5.05
N ALA A 165 -36.69 13.87 4.75
CA ALA A 165 -37.34 13.77 3.44
C ALA A 165 -36.71 14.71 2.40
N THR A 166 -36.34 15.93 2.80
CA THR A 166 -35.66 16.92 1.93
C THR A 166 -34.48 17.60 2.64
N PRO A 167 -33.36 16.89 2.86
CA PRO A 167 -32.25 17.41 3.65
C PRO A 167 -31.62 18.64 2.97
N LEU A 168 -31.60 19.78 3.68
CA LEU A 168 -30.94 21.00 3.19
C LEU A 168 -29.41 20.88 3.22
N LEU A 169 -28.88 20.08 4.15
CA LEU A 169 -27.49 19.68 4.23
C LEU A 169 -27.38 18.17 4.03
N VAL A 170 -26.50 17.74 3.15
CA VAL A 170 -26.12 16.32 3.05
C VAL A 170 -25.04 16.00 4.09
N ALA A 171 -24.83 14.72 4.40
CA ALA A 171 -23.83 14.30 5.39
C ALA A 171 -22.43 14.89 5.15
N SER A 172 -22.08 15.21 3.89
CA SER A 172 -20.82 15.87 3.55
C SER A 172 -20.72 17.33 4.00
N ASP A 173 -21.83 18.03 4.22
CA ASP A 173 -21.84 19.46 4.58
C ASP A 173 -21.64 19.68 6.08
N VAL A 174 -22.10 18.73 6.91
CA VAL A 174 -21.97 18.75 8.37
C VAL A 174 -20.60 18.21 8.82
N MET A 175 -19.99 17.32 8.03
CA MET A 175 -18.72 16.68 8.36
C MET A 175 -17.51 17.57 8.05
N ARG A 176 -17.35 18.67 8.77
CA ARG A 176 -16.07 19.42 8.81
C ARG A 176 -15.09 18.73 9.75
N GLY A 177 -14.60 17.57 9.32
CA GLY A 177 -13.64 16.76 10.06
C GLY A 177 -13.42 15.42 9.36
N THR A 178 -12.27 15.28 8.71
CA THR A 178 -11.66 14.04 8.19
C THR A 178 -12.30 13.23 7.05
N ASN A 179 -13.58 13.37 6.70
CA ASN A 179 -14.18 12.41 5.75
C ASN A 179 -14.13 12.84 4.25
N SER A 180 -13.84 14.11 3.98
CA SER A 180 -13.59 14.61 2.60
C SER A 180 -12.15 15.06 2.36
N ALA A 181 -11.37 15.31 3.42
CA ALA A 181 -9.96 15.65 3.30
C ALA A 181 -9.13 14.44 2.80
N ALA A 182 -9.46 13.23 3.24
CA ALA A 182 -8.77 12.03 2.81
C ALA A 182 -8.99 11.71 1.32
N LEU A 183 -10.24 11.80 0.82
CA LEU A 183 -10.54 11.52 -0.59
C LEU A 183 -10.02 12.60 -1.54
N ALA A 184 -10.02 13.88 -1.14
CA ALA A 184 -9.34 14.94 -1.89
C ALA A 184 -7.81 14.83 -1.83
N SER A 185 -7.24 14.22 -0.77
CA SER A 185 -5.79 14.05 -0.63
C SER A 185 -5.21 12.86 -1.42
N VAL A 186 -5.99 11.80 -1.68
CA VAL A 186 -5.51 10.63 -2.41
C VAL A 186 -5.36 10.93 -3.92
N TRP A 187 -6.26 11.77 -4.46
CA TRP A 187 -6.13 12.31 -5.81
C TRP A 187 -5.61 13.74 -5.76
N THR A 188 -4.31 13.88 -5.47
CA THR A 188 -3.67 15.19 -5.47
C THR A 188 -3.85 15.87 -6.83
N VAL A 189 -3.95 17.20 -6.85
CA VAL A 189 -3.97 18.01 -8.08
C VAL A 189 -2.77 17.68 -8.98
N ALA A 190 -1.64 17.28 -8.38
CA ALA A 190 -0.49 16.77 -9.11
C ALA A 190 -0.77 15.45 -9.85
N ARG A 191 -1.37 14.43 -9.20
CA ARG A 191 -1.78 13.19 -9.89
C ARG A 191 -2.84 13.43 -10.95
N ALA A 192 -3.78 14.35 -10.70
CA ALA A 192 -4.77 14.79 -11.68
C ALA A 192 -4.10 15.41 -12.91
N GLY A 193 -3.16 16.34 -12.68
CA GLY A 193 -2.40 17.01 -13.73
C GLY A 193 -1.57 16.03 -14.55
N VAL A 194 -0.96 15.02 -13.92
CA VAL A 194 -0.25 13.95 -14.64
C VAL A 194 -1.22 13.16 -15.52
N LEU A 195 -2.38 12.73 -15.01
CA LEU A 195 -3.33 11.99 -15.86
C LEU A 195 -3.85 12.86 -17.02
N THR A 196 -4.10 14.14 -16.78
CA THR A 196 -4.46 15.10 -17.83
C THR A 196 -3.33 15.32 -18.83
N ASP A 197 -2.06 15.36 -18.42
CA ASP A 197 -0.90 15.44 -19.33
C ASP A 197 -0.78 14.19 -20.21
N TRP A 198 -1.06 13.01 -19.64
CA TRP A 198 -1.10 11.76 -20.39
C TRP A 198 -2.26 11.72 -21.41
N ILE A 199 -3.44 12.21 -21.05
CA ILE A 199 -4.65 12.14 -21.89
C ILE A 199 -4.75 13.33 -22.87
N ASN A 200 -4.59 14.56 -22.38
CA ASN A 200 -4.82 15.82 -23.12
C ASN A 200 -3.51 16.51 -23.53
N GLY A 201 -2.38 16.19 -22.89
CA GLY A 201 -1.09 16.83 -23.15
C GLY A 201 -0.31 16.23 -24.32
N GLY A 202 -0.89 15.29 -25.07
CA GLY A 202 -0.30 14.72 -26.27
C GLY A 202 0.84 13.72 -26.00
N ARG A 203 1.17 13.37 -24.75
CA ARG A 203 2.21 12.36 -24.49
C ARG A 203 1.80 10.97 -24.94
N LEU A 204 0.55 10.57 -24.67
CA LEU A 204 0.01 9.31 -25.20
C LEU A 204 -0.11 9.39 -26.72
N ASP A 205 -0.57 10.53 -27.24
CA ASP A 205 -0.71 10.78 -28.68
C ASP A 205 0.64 10.63 -29.41
N LEU A 206 1.69 11.29 -28.92
CA LEU A 206 3.07 11.19 -29.45
C LEU A 206 3.64 9.76 -29.37
N ILE A 207 3.39 9.04 -28.27
CA ILE A 207 3.83 7.63 -28.15
C ILE A 207 3.09 6.77 -29.18
N LEU A 208 1.78 6.98 -29.34
CA LEU A 208 0.97 6.24 -30.30
C LEU A 208 1.35 6.59 -31.74
N ASP A 209 1.66 7.85 -32.04
CA ASP A 209 2.15 8.29 -33.35
C ASP A 209 3.48 7.65 -33.72
N ILE A 210 4.43 7.57 -32.77
CA ILE A 210 5.71 6.89 -32.98
C ILE A 210 5.49 5.40 -33.24
N ILE A 211 4.66 4.73 -32.44
CA ILE A 211 4.35 3.30 -32.64
C ILE A 211 3.65 3.09 -33.98
N ALA A 212 2.73 3.98 -34.36
CA ALA A 212 2.04 3.92 -35.64
C ALA A 212 3.03 4.09 -36.80
N ALA A 213 3.96 5.04 -36.73
CA ALA A 213 5.03 5.19 -37.72
C ALA A 213 5.87 3.90 -37.84
N ASP A 214 6.38 3.38 -36.73
CA ASP A 214 7.18 2.15 -36.75
C ASP A 214 6.41 0.97 -37.35
N THR A 215 5.18 0.74 -36.90
CA THR A 215 4.40 -0.46 -37.25
C THR A 215 3.71 -0.38 -38.61
N THR A 216 3.43 0.82 -39.12
CA THR A 216 2.71 1.00 -40.39
C THR A 216 3.59 1.49 -41.54
N THR A 217 4.71 2.19 -41.27
CA THR A 217 5.63 2.67 -42.31
C THR A 217 6.98 1.98 -42.24
N ASP A 218 7.69 2.09 -41.12
CA ASP A 218 9.14 1.81 -41.11
C ASP A 218 9.44 0.31 -41.12
N ILE A 219 8.79 -0.46 -40.25
CA ILE A 219 8.92 -1.92 -40.22
C ILE A 219 8.42 -2.55 -41.52
N PRO A 220 7.23 -2.22 -42.05
CA PRO A 220 6.78 -2.72 -43.35
C PRO A 220 7.73 -2.36 -44.49
N ALA A 221 8.28 -1.14 -44.52
CA ALA A 221 9.25 -0.73 -45.54
C ALA A 221 10.54 -1.55 -45.45
N LEU A 222 11.04 -1.81 -44.23
CA LEU A 222 12.23 -2.63 -44.01
C LEU A 222 11.99 -4.09 -44.41
N ILE A 223 10.82 -4.65 -44.07
CA ILE A 223 10.41 -5.99 -44.49
C ILE A 223 10.30 -6.07 -46.02
N ALA A 224 9.71 -5.06 -46.66
CA ALA A 224 9.62 -4.99 -48.12
C ALA A 224 11.01 -4.91 -48.76
N ALA A 225 11.94 -4.13 -48.18
CA ALA A 225 13.32 -4.07 -48.64
C ALA A 225 14.03 -5.43 -48.53
N LEU A 226 13.80 -6.16 -47.44
CA LEU A 226 14.33 -7.52 -47.25
C LEU A 226 13.75 -8.52 -48.27
N ASN A 227 12.43 -8.47 -48.52
CA ASN A 227 11.77 -9.31 -49.51
C ASN A 227 12.21 -9.01 -50.96
N ASN A 228 12.67 -7.78 -51.22
CA ASN A 228 13.19 -7.36 -52.52
C ASN A 228 14.69 -7.64 -52.71
N LEU A 229 15.37 -8.29 -51.76
CA LEU A 229 16.72 -8.79 -52.00
C LEU A 229 16.64 -9.90 -53.06
N SER A 230 17.04 -9.57 -54.29
CA SER A 230 17.14 -10.56 -55.35
C SER A 230 18.18 -11.63 -54.97
N GLN A 231 18.08 -12.82 -55.57
CA GLN A 231 19.11 -13.84 -55.39
C GLN A 231 20.52 -13.32 -55.78
N ALA A 232 20.60 -12.36 -56.70
CA ALA A 232 21.86 -11.71 -57.05
C ALA A 232 22.41 -10.86 -55.88
N ASN A 233 21.56 -10.13 -55.15
CA ASN A 233 21.99 -9.38 -53.97
C ASN A 233 22.48 -10.30 -52.85
N ILE A 234 21.80 -11.43 -52.62
CA ILE A 234 22.20 -12.44 -51.64
C ILE A 234 23.56 -13.07 -52.01
N ARG A 235 23.75 -13.45 -53.28
CA ARG A 235 25.03 -14.00 -53.76
C ARG A 235 26.18 -13.01 -53.59
N THR A 236 25.97 -11.75 -53.96
CA THR A 236 26.96 -10.68 -53.76
C THR A 236 27.31 -10.49 -52.28
N ALA A 237 26.32 -10.48 -51.38
CA ALA A 237 26.53 -10.27 -49.95
C ALA A 237 27.29 -11.41 -49.26
N VAL A 238 27.08 -12.66 -49.71
CA VAL A 238 27.74 -13.86 -49.16
C VAL A 238 29.12 -14.12 -49.82
N GLY A 239 29.55 -13.24 -50.74
CA GLY A 239 30.83 -13.39 -51.42
C GLY A 239 30.89 -14.57 -52.39
N LEU A 240 29.72 -15.05 -52.81
CA LEU A 240 29.60 -16.03 -53.88
C LEU A 240 29.82 -15.27 -55.19
N ALA A 241 30.94 -15.55 -55.87
CA ALA A 241 31.24 -14.96 -57.16
C ALA A 241 30.03 -15.12 -58.10
N THR A 242 29.86 -14.21 -59.05
CA THR A 242 28.72 -14.19 -59.98
C THR A 242 28.57 -15.44 -60.86
N ALA A 243 29.58 -16.33 -60.87
CA ALA A 243 29.41 -17.70 -61.37
C ALA A 243 28.48 -18.46 -60.41
N ASN A 244 27.33 -18.92 -60.88
CA ASN A 244 26.41 -19.70 -60.05
C ASN A 244 27.15 -20.87 -59.37
N ILE A 245 26.68 -21.25 -58.18
CA ILE A 245 27.16 -22.44 -57.48
C ILE A 245 27.15 -23.65 -58.42
N ASP A 246 26.18 -23.71 -59.35
CA ASP A 246 26.10 -24.77 -60.36
C ASP A 246 27.31 -24.79 -61.31
N THR A 247 27.88 -23.63 -61.70
CA THR A 247 29.10 -23.57 -62.52
C THR A 247 30.30 -24.01 -61.70
N GLN A 248 30.42 -23.55 -60.45
CA GLN A 248 31.53 -23.97 -59.58
C GLN A 248 31.46 -25.47 -59.25
N LEU A 249 30.27 -26.03 -59.04
CA LEU A 249 30.07 -27.48 -58.87
C LEU A 249 30.31 -28.25 -60.17
N ALA A 250 29.94 -27.68 -61.32
CA ALA A 250 30.24 -28.28 -62.62
C ALA A 250 31.74 -28.28 -62.92
N ASP A 251 32.50 -27.31 -62.39
CA ASP A 251 33.95 -27.23 -62.52
C ASP A 251 34.70 -28.17 -61.55
N ILE A 252 34.03 -28.77 -60.55
CA ILE A 252 34.62 -29.83 -59.73
C ILE A 252 34.78 -31.08 -60.62
N PRO A 253 36.00 -31.63 -60.78
CA PRO A 253 36.21 -32.80 -61.63
C PRO A 253 35.34 -33.98 -61.20
N THR A 254 34.55 -34.51 -62.13
CA THR A 254 33.83 -35.76 -61.93
C THR A 254 34.79 -36.92 -61.74
N VAL A 255 34.32 -38.03 -61.16
CA VAL A 255 35.14 -39.26 -61.02
C VAL A 255 35.67 -39.72 -62.39
N ALA A 256 34.88 -39.56 -63.46
CA ALA A 256 35.31 -39.89 -64.82
C ALA A 256 36.44 -38.98 -65.34
N GLU A 257 36.36 -37.67 -65.09
CA GLU A 257 37.42 -36.72 -65.46
C GLU A 257 38.67 -36.88 -64.61
N MET A 258 38.52 -37.19 -63.33
CA MET A 258 39.63 -37.49 -62.43
C MET A 258 40.33 -38.78 -62.90
N ASN A 259 39.58 -39.81 -63.30
CA ASN A 259 40.11 -41.02 -63.93
C ASN A 259 40.82 -40.73 -65.27
N ALA A 260 40.31 -39.78 -66.06
CA ALA A 260 40.95 -39.36 -67.32
C ALA A 260 42.22 -38.52 -67.09
N ARG A 261 42.27 -37.70 -66.03
CA ARG A 261 43.44 -36.87 -65.65
C ARG A 261 44.55 -37.68 -64.98
N THR A 262 44.23 -38.81 -64.37
CA THR A 262 45.19 -39.67 -63.68
C THR A 262 45.94 -40.59 -64.67
N LEU A 263 46.48 -40.13 -65.79
CA LEU A 263 47.08 -40.96 -66.87
C LEU A 263 46.06 -41.90 -67.55
N VAL A 264 45.89 -41.79 -68.86
CA VAL A 264 45.08 -42.74 -69.65
C VAL A 264 45.53 -44.15 -69.30
N ALA A 265 44.60 -45.07 -69.00
CA ALA A 265 44.89 -46.45 -68.57
C ALA A 265 45.93 -47.18 -69.45
N ALA A 266 46.08 -46.78 -70.71
CA ALA A 266 47.08 -47.28 -71.66
C ALA A 266 48.54 -46.92 -71.31
N ASN A 267 48.79 -45.89 -70.49
CA ASN A 267 50.12 -45.46 -70.08
C ASN A 267 50.54 -46.03 -68.71
N TYR A 268 49.63 -46.67 -67.97
CA TYR A 268 49.99 -47.54 -66.86
C TYR A 268 50.42 -48.89 -67.42
N GLY A 269 51.53 -49.44 -66.92
CA GLY A 269 51.92 -50.81 -67.26
C GLY A 269 50.74 -51.76 -66.99
N THR A 270 50.15 -52.31 -68.04
CA THR A 270 49.01 -53.22 -67.93
C THR A 270 49.41 -54.50 -67.22
N ALA A 271 48.44 -55.28 -66.73
CA ALA A 271 48.71 -56.62 -66.23
C ALA A 271 49.47 -57.48 -67.27
N ALA A 272 49.19 -57.30 -68.56
CA ALA A 272 49.91 -57.95 -69.65
C ALA A 272 51.38 -57.49 -69.77
N ASN A 273 51.66 -56.19 -69.58
CA ASN A 273 53.04 -55.69 -69.53
C ASN A 273 53.81 -56.32 -68.36
N GLN A 274 53.17 -56.43 -67.18
CA GLN A 274 53.79 -57.05 -66.01
C GLN A 274 54.05 -58.55 -66.22
N THR A 275 53.08 -59.28 -66.78
CA THR A 275 53.26 -60.68 -67.18
C THR A 275 54.43 -60.86 -68.16
N THR A 276 54.56 -59.95 -69.14
CA THR A 276 55.67 -59.98 -70.11
C THR A 276 57.02 -59.75 -69.42
N ILE A 277 57.11 -58.77 -68.53
CA ILE A 277 58.33 -58.48 -67.77
C ILE A 277 58.72 -59.67 -66.88
N VAL A 278 57.76 -60.27 -66.17
CA VAL A 278 57.98 -61.45 -65.32
C VAL A 278 58.45 -62.65 -66.16
N GLY A 279 57.85 -62.86 -67.34
CA GLY A 279 58.29 -63.90 -68.28
C GLY A 279 59.73 -63.71 -68.74
N ASN A 280 60.09 -62.49 -69.16
CA ASN A 280 61.46 -62.16 -69.55
C ASN A 280 62.46 -62.36 -68.42
N LEU A 281 62.09 -61.97 -67.19
CA LEU A 281 62.92 -62.16 -65.99
C LEU A 281 63.14 -63.66 -65.70
N GLY A 282 62.11 -64.49 -65.89
CA GLY A 282 62.20 -65.95 -65.79
C GLY A 282 63.19 -66.54 -66.80
N THR A 283 63.11 -66.12 -68.07
CA THR A 283 64.05 -66.56 -69.12
C THR A 283 65.48 -66.16 -68.82
N ILE A 284 65.71 -64.92 -68.36
CA ILE A 284 67.06 -64.45 -67.96
C ILE A 284 67.59 -65.29 -66.80
N THR A 285 66.74 -65.56 -65.80
CA THR A 285 67.10 -66.40 -64.65
C THR A 285 67.50 -67.81 -65.08
N ALA A 286 66.77 -68.40 -66.04
CA ALA A 286 67.10 -69.69 -66.62
C ALA A 286 68.46 -69.67 -67.34
N HIS A 287 68.68 -68.70 -68.24
CA HIS A 287 69.97 -68.56 -68.93
C HIS A 287 71.14 -68.37 -67.97
N LEU A 288 70.99 -67.56 -66.92
CA LEU A 288 72.02 -67.37 -65.89
C LEU A 288 72.28 -68.67 -65.10
N THR A 289 71.26 -69.48 -64.86
CA THR A 289 71.39 -70.78 -64.21
C THR A 289 72.14 -71.77 -65.09
N ASP A 290 71.83 -71.83 -66.38
CA ASP A 290 72.53 -72.67 -67.36
C ASP A 290 74.01 -72.29 -67.47
N ILE A 291 74.32 -70.98 -67.50
CA ILE A 291 75.70 -70.48 -67.49
C ILE A 291 76.43 -70.87 -66.19
N LYS A 292 75.77 -70.83 -65.04
CA LYS A 292 76.35 -71.26 -63.76
C LYS A 292 76.55 -72.78 -63.67
N GLY A 293 75.67 -73.56 -64.32
CA GLY A 293 75.72 -75.03 -64.37
C GLY A 293 76.68 -75.60 -65.40
N ALA A 294 76.98 -74.85 -66.47
CA ALA A 294 78.07 -75.14 -67.38
C ALA A 294 79.40 -75.06 -66.60
N THR A 295 80.12 -76.18 -66.50
CA THR A 295 81.33 -76.32 -65.69
C THR A 295 82.47 -75.47 -66.26
N PHE A 296 82.48 -74.17 -65.96
CA PHE A 296 83.70 -73.37 -66.00
C PHE A 296 84.61 -73.91 -64.89
N SER A 297 85.51 -74.84 -65.22
CA SER A 297 86.52 -75.33 -64.28
C SER A 297 87.39 -74.14 -63.86
N GLY A 298 87.24 -73.72 -62.60
CA GLY A 298 87.83 -72.50 -62.04
C GLY A 298 89.36 -72.50 -61.99
N ASP A 299 90.00 -73.62 -62.31
CA ASP A 299 91.44 -73.78 -62.21
C ASP A 299 92.19 -73.37 -63.50
N THR A 300 91.50 -73.22 -64.65
CA THR A 300 92.10 -72.66 -65.87
C THR A 300 91.08 -71.91 -66.74
N HIS A 301 91.34 -70.63 -67.01
CA HIS A 301 90.48 -69.80 -67.86
C HIS A 301 90.33 -70.40 -69.28
N SER A 302 89.23 -70.10 -69.97
CA SER A 302 88.90 -70.63 -71.30
C SER A 302 90.03 -70.56 -72.34
N LEU A 303 90.85 -69.50 -72.27
CA LEU A 303 92.06 -69.32 -73.11
C LEU A 303 93.18 -70.33 -72.79
N VAL A 304 93.33 -70.73 -71.53
CA VAL A 304 94.29 -71.76 -71.10
C VAL A 304 93.80 -73.15 -71.49
N ALA A 305 92.50 -73.41 -71.42
CA ALA A 305 91.91 -74.66 -71.91
C ALA A 305 92.12 -74.84 -73.43
N ILE A 306 91.94 -73.77 -74.21
CA ILE A 306 92.25 -73.78 -75.66
C ILE A 306 93.75 -73.99 -75.89
N ARG A 307 94.61 -73.30 -75.14
CA ARG A 307 96.06 -73.48 -75.22
C ARG A 307 96.47 -74.92 -74.94
N GLY A 308 95.95 -75.55 -73.87
CA GLY A 308 96.25 -76.93 -73.54
C GLY A 308 95.86 -77.93 -74.64
N ARG A 309 94.73 -77.70 -75.35
CA ARG A 309 94.40 -78.50 -76.54
C ARG A 309 95.37 -78.29 -77.69
N GLY A 310 95.81 -77.04 -77.91
CA GLY A 310 96.84 -76.71 -78.89
C GLY A 310 98.19 -77.37 -78.59
N ASP A 311 98.63 -77.29 -77.34
CA ASP A 311 99.88 -77.91 -76.87
C ASP A 311 99.82 -79.44 -77.01
N THR A 312 98.68 -80.06 -76.66
CA THR A 312 98.46 -81.51 -76.81
C THR A 312 98.48 -81.94 -78.29
N ALA A 313 97.89 -81.14 -79.18
CA ALA A 313 97.91 -81.40 -80.63
C ALA A 313 99.33 -81.26 -81.21
N TRP A 314 100.10 -80.27 -80.74
CA TRP A 314 101.50 -80.08 -81.16
C TRP A 314 102.39 -81.26 -80.76
N VAL A 315 102.28 -81.73 -79.52
CA VAL A 315 103.04 -82.90 -79.05
C VAL A 315 102.71 -84.13 -79.90
N THR A 316 101.43 -84.38 -80.20
CA THR A 316 101.00 -85.52 -81.03
C THR A 316 101.56 -85.43 -82.45
N ALA A 317 101.57 -84.25 -83.07
CA ALA A 317 102.15 -84.04 -84.40
C ALA A 317 103.68 -84.27 -84.42
N THR A 318 104.38 -83.87 -83.35
CA THR A 318 105.83 -84.06 -83.21
C THR A 318 106.20 -85.54 -83.06
N VAL A 319 105.40 -86.31 -82.30
CA VAL A 319 105.55 -87.77 -82.16
C VAL A 319 105.31 -88.49 -83.49
N SER A 320 104.31 -88.07 -84.27
CA SER A 320 104.08 -88.61 -85.63
C SER A 320 105.23 -88.30 -86.60
N ALA A 321 105.90 -87.14 -86.47
CA ALA A 321 107.05 -86.81 -87.30
C ALA A 321 108.28 -87.69 -86.97
N LEU A 322 108.55 -87.94 -85.69
CA LEU A 322 109.61 -88.87 -85.26
C LEU A 322 109.35 -90.31 -85.73
N ALA A 323 108.09 -90.75 -85.66
CA ALA A 323 107.69 -92.06 -86.15
C ALA A 323 107.93 -92.20 -87.68
N LEU A 324 107.69 -91.13 -88.44
CA LEU A 324 107.95 -91.10 -89.88
C LEU A 324 109.46 -91.15 -90.19
N GLU A 325 110.28 -90.39 -89.46
CA GLU A 325 111.74 -90.41 -89.60
C GLU A 325 112.32 -91.80 -89.29
N ALA A 326 111.87 -92.45 -88.21
CA ALA A 326 112.25 -93.82 -87.89
C ALA A 326 111.86 -94.82 -88.99
N THR A 327 110.69 -94.62 -89.61
CA THR A 327 110.21 -95.47 -90.71
C THR A 327 111.05 -95.29 -91.98
N VAL A 328 111.47 -94.05 -92.30
CA VAL A 328 112.35 -93.74 -93.45
C VAL A 328 113.76 -94.30 -93.25
N VAL A 329 114.31 -94.22 -92.03
CA VAL A 329 115.62 -94.83 -91.71
C VAL A 329 115.57 -96.35 -91.83
N ALA A 330 114.47 -97.00 -91.44
CA ALA A 330 114.28 -98.44 -91.62
C ALA A 330 114.22 -98.84 -93.11
N LEU A 331 113.56 -98.04 -93.95
CA LEU A 331 113.45 -98.26 -95.40
C LEU A 331 114.78 -98.08 -96.15
N ASN A 332 115.67 -97.21 -95.68
CA ASN A 332 116.97 -96.97 -96.33
C ASN A 332 118.05 -98.03 -95.97
N ASN A 333 117.78 -98.93 -95.01
CA ASN A 333 118.71 -99.94 -94.52
C ASN A 333 118.40 -101.38 -95.02
N VAL A 334 117.51 -101.55 -96.01
CA VAL A 334 117.12 -102.82 -96.65
C VAL A 334 117.17 -102.69 -98.16
#